data_AF-I6QQY9-F1
#
_entry.id   AF-I6QQY9-F1
#
_cell.length_a   1.000
_cell.length_b   1.000
_cell.length_c   1.000
_cell.angle_alpha   90.00
_cell.angle_beta   90.00
_cell.angle_gamma   90.00
#
_symmetry.space_group_name_H-M   'P 1'
#
loop_
_entity.id
_entity.type
_entity.pdbx_description
1 polymer ?
#
loop_
_entity_poly.entity_id
_entity_poly.type
_entity_poly.pdbx_seq_one_letter_code
_entity_poly.pdbx_strand_id
1 'polypeptide(L)'
;MDRRYLYHYLLSQKEEIKGLVRGSVVLGIRKSELEKIRIPVPSLEIQEGIVETLDKFREIEREISLRDKQYEYYRNYLIMGPSGGSNF
;
A
#
# COMPACT_ATOMS: atom_id res chain seq x y z
N MET A 1 -21.33 0.04 1.24
CA MET A 1 -20.01 -0.40 0.74
C MET A 1 -19.03 -0.31 1.89
N ASP A 2 -18.29 -1.38 2.17
CA ASP A 2 -17.26 -1.41 3.22
C ASP A 2 -16.06 -0.51 2.80
N ARG A 3 -15.57 0.30 3.74
CA ARG A 3 -14.48 1.27 3.47
C ARG A 3 -13.13 0.60 3.24
N ARG A 4 -12.86 -0.53 3.91
CA ARG A 4 -11.63 -1.31 3.73
C ARG A 4 -11.63 -1.99 2.37
N TYR A 5 -12.78 -2.50 1.94
CA TYR A 5 -12.95 -3.03 0.58
C TYR A 5 -12.67 -1.94 -0.47
N LEU A 6 -13.28 -0.75 -0.32
CA LEU A 6 -12.99 0.39 -1.20
C LEU A 6 -11.50 0.72 -1.25
N TYR A 7 -10.84 0.79 -0.09
CA TYR A 7 -9.42 1.06 0.01
C TYR A 7 -8.58 0.02 -0.74
N HIS A 8 -8.82 -1.27 -0.51
CA HIS A 8 -8.11 -2.36 -1.19
C HIS A 8 -8.38 -2.35 -2.70
N TYR A 9 -9.62 -2.09 -3.12
CA TYR A 9 -9.96 -2.00 -4.54
C TYR A 9 -9.23 -0.83 -5.21
N LEU A 10 -9.26 0.37 -4.62
CA LEU A 10 -8.55 1.53 -5.18
C LEU A 10 -7.04 1.31 -5.21
N LEU A 11 -6.46 0.63 -4.21
CA LEU A 11 -5.05 0.24 -4.24
C LEU A 11 -4.73 -0.70 -5.39
N SER A 12 -5.61 -1.66 -5.70
CA SER A 12 -5.40 -2.56 -6.83
C SER A 12 -5.40 -1.84 -8.18
N GLN A 13 -6.11 -0.71 -8.28
CA GLN A 13 -6.17 0.14 -9.48
C GLN A 13 -5.15 1.28 -9.45
N LYS A 14 -4.17 1.27 -8.54
CA LYS A 14 -3.24 2.39 -8.30
C LYS A 14 -2.56 2.90 -9.55
N GLU A 15 -2.11 2.02 -10.45
CA GLU A 15 -1.40 2.45 -11.67
C GLU A 15 -2.35 3.10 -12.69
N GLU A 16 -3.58 2.60 -12.82
CA GLU A 16 -4.61 3.23 -13.64
C GLU A 16 -4.96 4.63 -13.09
N ILE A 17 -5.17 4.73 -11.77
CA ILE A 17 -5.47 5.99 -11.09
C ILE A 17 -4.32 6.99 -11.24
N LYS A 18 -3.06 6.55 -11.14
CA LYS A 18 -1.88 7.39 -11.43
C LYS A 18 -1.90 7.90 -12.88
N GLY A 19 -2.33 7.07 -13.83
CA GLY A 19 -2.51 7.45 -15.23
C GLY A 19 -3.54 8.56 -15.46
N LEU A 20 -4.44 8.80 -14.50
CA LEU A 20 -5.44 9.88 -14.55
C LEU A 20 -4.92 11.21 -13.97
N VAL A 21 -3.77 11.22 -13.31
CA VAL A 21 -3.17 12.44 -12.75
C VAL A 21 -2.78 13.39 -13.88
N ARG A 22 -3.14 14.67 -13.74
CA ARG A 22 -2.87 15.74 -14.70
C ARG A 22 -2.25 16.94 -14.00
N GLY A 23 -1.57 17.78 -14.80
CA GLY A 23 -0.93 19.02 -14.35
C GLY A 23 0.58 18.89 -14.22
N SER A 24 1.32 19.98 -14.48
CA SER A 24 2.79 20.01 -14.41
C SER A 24 3.31 20.60 -13.10
N VAL A 25 2.56 21.52 -12.48
CA VAL A 25 2.92 22.20 -11.22
C VAL A 25 2.05 21.73 -10.06
N VAL A 26 0.75 21.52 -10.31
CA VAL A 26 -0.19 20.93 -9.35
C VAL A 26 -0.71 19.64 -9.94
N LEU A 27 -0.32 18.52 -9.34
CA LEU A 27 -0.81 17.20 -9.71
C LEU A 27 -2.20 16.99 -9.11
N GLY A 28 -3.18 16.65 -9.94
CA GLY A 28 -4.53 16.36 -9.48
C GLY A 28 -5.32 15.46 -10.43
N ILE A 29 -6.38 14.84 -9.90
CA ILE A 29 -7.34 14.06 -10.68
C ILE A 29 -8.63 14.88 -10.77
N ARG A 30 -9.15 15.05 -11.99
CA ARG A 30 -10.41 15.76 -12.19
C ARG A 30 -11.57 14.94 -11.65
N LYS A 31 -12.54 15.59 -11.03
CA LYS A 31 -13.77 14.95 -10.52
C LYS A 31 -14.47 14.10 -11.59
N SER A 32 -14.55 14.60 -12.82
CA SER A 32 -15.14 13.89 -13.97
C SER A 32 -14.43 12.59 -14.34
N GLU A 33 -13.13 12.46 -14.07
CA GLU A 33 -12.39 11.23 -14.32
C GLU A 33 -12.60 10.24 -13.16
N LEU A 34 -12.64 10.75 -11.93
CA LEU A 34 -12.92 9.94 -10.75
C LEU A 34 -14.31 9.29 -10.82
N GLU A 35 -15.32 10.03 -11.32
CA GLU A 35 -16.70 9.54 -11.49
C GLU A 35 -16.83 8.43 -12.55
N LYS A 36 -15.85 8.29 -13.46
CA LYS A 36 -15.84 7.22 -14.47
C LYS A 36 -15.34 5.89 -13.91
N ILE A 37 -14.67 5.88 -12.76
CA ILE A 37 -14.15 4.65 -12.16
C ILE A 37 -15.33 3.78 -11.73
N ARG A 38 -15.46 2.62 -12.36
CA ARG A 38 -16.48 1.63 -12.03
C ARG A 38 -15.96 0.70 -10.96
N ILE A 39 -16.65 0.67 -9.82
CA ILE A 39 -16.27 -0.17 -8.69
C ILE A 39 -17.29 -1.32 -8.57
N PRO A 40 -16.87 -2.60 -8.61
CA PRO A 40 -17.76 -3.71 -8.32
C PRO A 40 -18.18 -3.66 -6.85
N VAL A 41 -19.47 -3.84 -6.57
CA VAL A 41 -20.00 -3.84 -5.21
C VAL A 41 -20.69 -5.19 -4.95
N PRO A 42 -19.94 -6.23 -4.56
CA PRO A 42 -20.52 -7.53 -4.21
C PRO A 42 -21.29 -7.45 -2.87
N SER A 43 -21.86 -8.55 -2.38
CA SER A 43 -22.52 -8.57 -1.06
C SER A 43 -21.54 -8.21 0.06
N LEU A 44 -22.05 -7.73 1.21
CA LEU A 44 -21.20 -7.33 2.33
C LEU A 44 -20.34 -8.49 2.86
N GLU A 45 -20.90 -9.70 2.92
CA GLU A 45 -20.19 -10.92 3.33
C GLU A 45 -18.97 -11.21 2.42
N ILE A 46 -19.13 -11.05 1.10
CA ILE A 46 -18.02 -11.20 0.15
C ILE A 46 -16.99 -10.09 0.34
N GLN A 47 -17.44 -8.85 0.55
CA GLN A 47 -16.52 -7.73 0.81
C GLN A 47 -15.68 -8.00 2.07
N GLU A 48 -16.29 -8.50 3.14
CA GLU A 48 -15.61 -8.84 4.40
C GLU A 48 -14.59 -9.96 4.20
N GLY A 49 -14.97 -11.06 3.53
CA GLY A 49 -14.04 -12.17 3.25
C GLY A 49 -12.82 -11.74 2.42
N ILE A 50 -13.03 -10.84 1.44
CA ILE A 50 -11.92 -10.25 0.66
C ILE A 50 -11.02 -9.40 1.58
N VAL A 51 -11.61 -8.52 2.38
CA VAL A 51 -10.87 -7.62 3.27
C VAL A 51 -10.03 -8.40 4.28
N GLU A 52 -10.61 -9.40 4.95
CA GLU A 52 -9.90 -10.21 5.93
C GLU A 52 -8.69 -10.92 5.32
N THR A 53 -8.84 -11.43 4.10
CA THR A 53 -7.76 -12.10 3.38
C THR A 53 -6.64 -11.11 3.06
N LEU A 54 -6.97 -9.94 2.51
CA LEU A 54 -5.99 -8.93 2.12
C LEU A 54 -5.29 -8.27 3.32
N ASP A 55 -6.00 -8.06 4.41
CA ASP A 55 -5.42 -7.49 5.63
C ASP A 55 -4.39 -8.45 6.25
N LYS A 56 -4.65 -9.77 6.25
CA LYS A 56 -3.66 -10.79 6.68
C LYS A 56 -2.39 -10.75 5.83
N PHE A 57 -2.52 -10.66 4.50
CA PHE A 57 -1.34 -10.55 3.64
C PHE A 57 -0.53 -9.29 3.92
N ARG A 58 -1.20 -8.14 4.12
CA ARG A 58 -0.50 -6.89 4.46
C ARG A 58 0.21 -6.94 5.81
N GLU A 59 -0.33 -7.65 6.78
CA GLU A 59 0.33 -7.86 8.07
C GLU A 59 1.63 -8.65 7.89
N ILE A 60 1.57 -9.75 7.12
CA ILE A 60 2.75 -10.58 6.81
C ILE A 60 3.81 -9.77 6.05
N GLU A 61 3.42 -8.99 5.03
CA GLU A 61 4.35 -8.14 4.28
C GLU A 61 5.05 -7.10 5.18
N ARG A 62 4.31 -6.51 6.13
CA ARG A 62 4.88 -5.56 7.11
C ARG A 62 5.89 -6.24 8.01
N GLU A 63 5.57 -7.44 8.52
CA GLU A 63 6.49 -8.18 9.38
C GLU A 63 7.78 -8.52 8.64
N ILE A 64 7.68 -9.02 7.40
CA ILE A 64 8.84 -9.33 6.56
C ILE A 64 9.70 -8.07 6.36
N SER A 65 9.10 -6.94 6.00
CA SER A 65 9.85 -5.69 5.81
C SER A 65 10.55 -5.20 7.09
N LEU A 66 9.93 -5.39 8.26
CA LEU A 66 10.56 -5.06 9.54
C LEU A 66 11.72 -6.01 9.86
N ARG A 67 11.58 -7.30 9.55
CA ARG A 67 12.64 -8.29 9.72
C ARG A 67 13.82 -8.04 8.79
N ASP A 68 13.58 -7.63 7.56
CA ASP A 68 14.63 -7.26 6.61
C ASP A 68 15.44 -6.06 7.12
N LYS A 69 14.77 -5.01 7.59
CA LYS A 69 15.43 -3.84 8.21
C LYS A 69 16.25 -4.23 9.45
N GLN A 70 15.68 -5.10 10.28
CA GLN A 70 16.38 -5.61 11.46
C GLN A 70 17.64 -6.39 11.06
N TYR A 71 17.53 -7.24 10.04
CA TYR A 71 18.66 -7.99 9.50
C TYR A 71 19.75 -7.05 8.95
N GLU A 72 19.38 -6.06 8.14
CA GLU A 72 20.32 -5.07 7.61
C GLU A 72 21.06 -4.31 8.71
N TYR A 73 20.33 -3.87 9.74
CA TYR A 73 20.92 -3.21 10.90
C TYR A 73 21.97 -4.08 11.58
N TYR A 74 21.62 -5.32 11.93
CA TYR A 74 22.57 -6.22 12.62
C TYR A 74 23.73 -6.65 11.72
N ARG A 75 23.48 -6.87 10.43
CA ARG A 75 24.53 -7.16 9.45
C ARG A 75 25.55 -6.03 9.39
N ASN A 76 25.09 -4.79 9.30
CA ASN A 76 25.97 -3.62 9.26
C ASN A 76 26.70 -3.42 10.59
N TYR A 77 26.01 -3.61 11.72
CA TYR A 77 26.62 -3.55 13.05
C TYR A 77 27.77 -4.57 13.21
N LEU A 78 27.57 -5.82 12.77
CA LEU A 78 28.58 -6.87 12.86
C LEU A 78 29.78 -6.63 11.94
N ILE A 79 29.57 -6.05 10.76
CA ILE A 79 30.62 -5.82 9.76
C ILE A 79 31.40 -4.52 10.04
N MET A 80 30.72 -3.44 10.43
CA MET A 80 31.29 -2.09 10.55
C MET A 80 31.58 -1.66 11.99
N GLY A 81 31.14 -2.45 12.99
CA GLY A 81 31.23 -2.09 14.39
C GLY A 81 30.28 -0.96 14.81
N PRO A 82 30.29 -0.54 16.08
CA PRO A 82 29.34 0.44 16.64
C PRO A 82 29.38 1.83 15.97
N SER A 83 30.45 2.17 15.24
CA SER A 83 30.61 3.45 14.54
C SER A 83 29.91 3.52 13.17
N GLY A 84 29.50 2.37 12.59
CA GLY A 84 28.84 2.30 11.28
C GLY A 84 27.30 2.35 11.32
N GLY A 85 26.71 2.40 12.53
CA GLY A 85 25.25 2.34 12.74
C GLY A 85 24.54 3.69 12.87
N SER A 86 25.26 4.81 12.78
CA SER A 86 24.67 6.15 12.96
C SER A 86 24.34 6.79 11.61
N ASN A 87 23.20 6.42 11.04
CA ASN A 87 22.48 7.20 10.02
C ASN A 87 21.02 6.71 9.97
N PHE A 88 20.32 6.86 11.09
CA PHE A 88 18.86 6.95 11.15
C PHE A 88 18.49 7.98 12.21
#